data_AF-A0A963ELL3-F1
#
_entry.id   AF-A0A963ELL3-F1
#
_cell.length_a   1.000
_cell.length_b   1.000
_cell.length_c   1.000
_cell.angle_alpha   90.00
_cell.angle_beta   90.00
_cell.angle_gamma   90.00
#
_symmetry.space_group_name_H-M   'P 1'
#
loop_
_entity.id
_entity.type
_entity.pdbx_description
1 polymer ?
#
loop_
_entity_poly.entity_id
_entity_poly.type
_entity_poly.pdbx_seq_one_letter_code
_entity_poly.pdbx_strand_id
1 'polypeptide(L)'
;MSIRTVTFDAIVVGGGGAGMRASLQMAQSGFKTALISKVFPTRSHTVSAQGGITCAIASADPNDDWRWHMYDTVKGSDYIG
;
A
#
# COMPACT_ATOMS: atom_id res chain seq x y z
N MET A 1 12.98 -31.35 15.32
CA MET A 1 11.88 -30.37 15.21
C MET A 1 11.02 -30.75 14.01
N SER A 2 9.70 -30.89 14.18
CA SER A 2 8.77 -31.47 13.17
C SER A 2 8.00 -30.43 12.34
N ILE A 3 8.32 -29.13 12.43
CA ILE A 3 7.62 -28.08 11.67
C ILE A 3 8.49 -27.66 10.49
N ARG A 4 7.90 -27.72 9.27
CA ARG A 4 8.58 -27.27 8.05
C ARG A 4 8.90 -25.78 8.14
N THR A 5 10.17 -25.45 7.88
CA THR A 5 10.64 -24.06 7.80
C THR A 5 10.98 -23.71 6.36
N VAL A 6 10.63 -22.50 5.91
CA VAL A 6 10.99 -21.95 4.60
C VAL A 6 11.53 -20.54 4.80
N THR A 7 12.67 -20.24 4.20
CA THR A 7 13.39 -18.97 4.40
C THR A 7 13.20 -18.02 3.21
N PHE A 8 12.96 -16.75 3.52
CA PHE A 8 12.81 -15.61 2.62
C PHE A 8 13.56 -14.41 3.21
N ASP A 9 13.95 -13.46 2.37
CA ASP A 9 14.57 -12.20 2.83
C ASP A 9 13.52 -11.26 3.43
N ALA A 10 12.28 -11.32 2.92
CA ALA A 10 11.14 -10.59 3.44
C ALA A 10 9.85 -11.42 3.39
N ILE A 11 9.00 -11.26 4.41
CA ILE A 11 7.67 -11.85 4.49
C ILE A 11 6.65 -10.73 4.69
N VAL A 12 5.72 -10.58 3.74
CA VAL A 12 4.61 -9.63 3.79
C VAL A 12 3.32 -10.37 4.10
N VAL A 13 2.63 -9.98 5.18
CA VAL A 13 1.37 -10.60 5.61
C VAL A 13 0.20 -9.67 5.26
N GLY A 14 -0.50 -10.00 4.17
CA GLY A 14 -1.67 -9.30 3.66
C GLY A 14 -1.62 -9.08 2.15
N GLY A 15 -2.57 -9.65 1.40
CA GLY A 15 -2.65 -9.54 -0.07
C GLY A 15 -3.43 -8.32 -0.60
N GLY A 16 -3.57 -7.26 0.20
CA GLY A 16 -4.25 -6.01 -0.22
C GLY A 16 -3.32 -5.07 -1.01
N GLY A 17 -3.81 -3.88 -1.36
CA GLY A 17 -3.05 -2.91 -2.16
C GLY A 17 -1.67 -2.58 -1.56
N ALA A 18 -1.60 -2.32 -0.26
CA ALA A 18 -0.34 -2.05 0.44
C ALA A 18 0.64 -3.23 0.39
N GLY A 19 0.16 -4.45 0.72
CA GLY A 19 1.01 -5.63 0.76
C GLY A 19 1.52 -6.04 -0.63
N MET A 20 0.67 -6.01 -1.66
CA MET A 20 1.10 -6.27 -3.03
C MET A 20 2.10 -5.22 -3.53
N ARG A 21 1.89 -3.92 -3.23
CA ARG A 21 2.83 -2.87 -3.64
C ARG A 21 4.19 -3.02 -2.96
N ALA A 22 4.21 -3.35 -1.66
CA ALA A 22 5.43 -3.61 -0.91
C ALA A 22 6.16 -4.85 -1.44
N SER A 23 5.47 -5.98 -1.61
CA SER A 23 6.07 -7.21 -2.15
C SER A 23 6.61 -7.04 -3.56
N LEU A 24 5.90 -6.29 -4.42
CA LEU A 24 6.38 -5.96 -5.76
C LEU A 24 7.71 -5.19 -5.70
N GLN A 25 7.79 -4.16 -4.86
CA GLN A 25 9.02 -3.37 -4.73
C GLN A 25 10.18 -4.20 -4.21
N MET A 26 9.94 -5.03 -3.18
CA MET A 26 10.97 -5.91 -2.61
C MET A 26 11.48 -6.91 -3.65
N ALA A 27 10.59 -7.54 -4.41
CA ALA A 27 10.98 -8.45 -5.49
C ALA A 27 11.78 -7.74 -6.59
N GLN A 28 11.37 -6.53 -7.00
CA GLN A 28 12.11 -5.72 -7.98
C GLN A 28 13.49 -5.29 -7.48
N SER A 29 13.65 -5.11 -6.16
CA SER A 29 14.94 -4.82 -5.52
C SER A 29 15.80 -6.07 -5.28
N GLY A 30 15.39 -7.25 -5.77
CA GLY A 30 16.18 -8.48 -5.70
C GLY A 30 15.97 -9.33 -4.45
N PHE A 31 15.04 -8.95 -3.55
CA PHE A 31 14.76 -9.72 -2.35
C PHE A 31 13.83 -10.90 -2.64
N LYS A 32 14.21 -12.09 -2.17
CA LYS A 32 13.34 -13.27 -2.17
C LYS A 32 12.19 -13.02 -1.20
N THR A 33 11.04 -12.64 -1.74
CA THR A 33 9.89 -12.14 -0.95
C THR A 33 8.73 -13.13 -0.95
N ALA A 34 8.17 -13.40 0.23
CA ALA A 34 6.91 -14.13 0.38
C ALA A 34 5.75 -13.17 0.64
N LEU A 35 4.70 -13.22 -0.18
CA LEU A 35 3.42 -12.56 0.09
C LEU A 35 2.42 -13.62 0.59
N ILE A 36 1.98 -13.48 1.84
CA ILE A 36 1.03 -14.40 2.46
C ILE A 36 -0.32 -13.68 2.61
N SER A 37 -1.40 -14.33 2.19
CA SER A 37 -2.74 -13.78 2.31
C SER A 37 -3.72 -14.85 2.75
N LYS A 38 -4.63 -14.51 3.67
CA LYS A 38 -5.71 -15.40 4.14
C LYS A 38 -6.84 -15.58 3.12
N VAL A 39 -6.89 -14.70 2.12
CA VAL A 39 -7.84 -14.76 0.98
C VAL A 39 -7.05 -14.61 -0.31
N PHE A 40 -7.65 -15.02 -1.44
CA PHE A 40 -7.07 -14.71 -2.75
C PHE A 40 -6.85 -13.20 -2.90
N PRO A 41 -5.70 -12.71 -3.38
CA PRO A 41 -5.32 -11.29 -3.26
C PRO A 41 -6.37 -10.29 -3.77
N THR A 42 -7.02 -10.57 -4.91
CA THR A 42 -8.07 -9.69 -5.47
C THR A 42 -9.40 -9.74 -4.71
N ARG A 43 -9.51 -10.52 -3.63
CA ARG A 43 -10.63 -10.50 -2.67
C ARG A 43 -10.30 -9.76 -1.37
N SER A 44 -9.15 -9.09 -1.30
CA SER A 44 -8.82 -8.18 -0.21
C SER A 44 -9.73 -6.95 -0.23
N HIS A 45 -10.00 -6.33 0.91
CA HIS A 45 -10.95 -5.21 1.02
C HIS A 45 -10.59 -3.97 0.17
N THR A 46 -9.34 -3.85 -0.28
CA THR A 46 -8.93 -2.86 -1.31
C THR A 46 -9.81 -2.95 -2.57
N VAL A 47 -10.31 -4.15 -2.93
CA VAL A 47 -11.21 -4.34 -4.09
C VAL A 47 -12.54 -3.58 -3.98
N SER A 48 -12.94 -3.23 -2.76
CA SER A 48 -14.21 -2.56 -2.49
C SER A 48 -14.10 -1.03 -2.49
N ALA A 49 -12.91 -0.46 -2.69
CA ALA A 49 -12.74 0.99 -2.79
C ALA A 49 -13.41 1.54 -4.07
N GLN A 50 -14.06 2.71 -3.97
CA GLN A 50 -14.87 3.27 -5.07
C GLN A 50 -14.45 4.70 -5.47
N GLY A 51 -14.24 5.60 -4.51
CA GLY A 51 -14.08 7.04 -4.80
C GLY A 51 -12.84 7.40 -5.62
N GLY A 52 -11.67 6.88 -5.24
CA GLY A 52 -10.41 7.14 -5.95
C GLY A 52 -9.21 7.21 -5.03
N ILE A 53 -8.12 7.77 -5.56
CA ILE A 53 -6.89 8.08 -4.82
C ILE A 53 -6.67 9.58 -4.93
N THR A 54 -6.76 10.30 -3.82
CA THR A 54 -6.49 11.74 -3.79
C THR A 54 -4.99 11.96 -4.02
N CYS A 55 -4.63 12.76 -5.03
CA CYS A 55 -3.24 13.05 -5.35
C CYS A 55 -3.13 14.39 -6.09
N ALA A 56 -2.17 15.24 -5.68
CA ALA A 56 -1.91 16.52 -6.33
C ALA A 56 -1.11 16.30 -7.63
N ILE A 57 -1.81 15.94 -8.70
CA ILE A 57 -1.25 15.69 -10.04
C ILE A 57 -1.59 16.79 -11.05
N ALA A 58 -2.23 17.87 -10.60
CA ALA A 58 -2.62 19.03 -11.40
C ALA A 58 -3.43 18.72 -12.68
N SER A 59 -4.21 17.63 -12.67
CA SER A 59 -4.99 17.19 -13.84
C SER A 59 -6.29 17.97 -14.03
N ALA A 60 -7.03 18.20 -12.93
CA ALA A 60 -8.30 18.93 -12.92
C ALA A 60 -8.13 20.42 -12.56
N ASP A 61 -7.17 20.71 -11.67
CA ASP A 61 -6.72 22.07 -11.37
C ASP A 61 -5.23 22.19 -11.74
N PRO A 62 -4.88 22.92 -12.81
CA PRO A 62 -3.50 23.10 -13.24
C PRO A 62 -2.58 23.77 -12.20
N ASN A 63 -3.15 24.43 -11.18
CA ASN A 63 -2.39 25.12 -10.14
C ASN A 63 -2.27 24.29 -8.85
N ASP A 64 -2.73 23.05 -8.83
CA ASP A 64 -2.69 22.19 -7.65
C ASP A 64 -1.27 21.98 -7.13
N ASP A 65 -1.13 21.88 -5.80
CA ASP A 65 0.14 21.81 -5.10
C ASP A 65 0.07 20.81 -3.96
N TRP A 66 1.06 19.91 -3.88
CA TRP A 66 1.14 18.89 -2.83
C TRP A 66 1.13 19.49 -1.41
N ARG A 67 1.58 20.74 -1.24
CA ARG A 67 1.57 21.43 0.06
C ARG A 67 0.15 21.73 0.53
N TRP A 68 -0.78 21.98 -0.39
CA TRP A 68 -2.20 22.15 -0.06
C TRP A 68 -2.80 20.82 0.38
N HIS A 69 -2.52 19.74 -0.34
CA HIS A 69 -2.90 18.39 0.07
C HIS A 69 -2.35 18.04 1.46
N MET A 70 -1.08 18.37 1.74
CA MET A 70 -0.48 18.18 3.06
C MET A 70 -1.21 19.00 4.13
N TYR A 71 -1.47 20.28 3.89
CA TYR A 71 -2.22 21.13 4.81
C TYR A 71 -3.61 20.57 5.10
N ASP A 72 -4.35 20.15 4.07
CA ASP A 72 -5.68 19.55 4.22
C ASP A 72 -5.62 18.24 5.01
N THR A 73 -4.56 17.45 4.83
CA THR A 73 -4.32 16.22 5.60
C THR A 73 -4.05 16.52 7.08
N VAL A 74 -3.16 17.47 7.38
CA VAL A 74 -2.81 17.87 8.76
C VAL A 74 -4.01 18.45 9.49
N LYS A 75 -4.76 19.33 8.81
CA LYS A 75 -5.97 19.91 9.37
C LYS A 75 -7.07 18.86 9.54
N GLY A 76 -7.26 17.99 8.53
CA GLY A 76 -8.28 16.94 8.53
C GLY A 76 -8.02 15.84 9.56
N SER A 77 -6.76 15.62 9.94
CA SER A 77 -6.39 14.71 11.04
C SER A 77 -6.55 15.33 12.42
N ASP A 78 -7.11 16.54 12.54
CA ASP A 78 -7.22 17.27 13.81
C ASP A 78 -5.85 17.46 14.50
N TYR A 79 -4.79 17.63 13.69
CA TYR A 79 -3.40 17.79 14.14
C TYR A 79 -2.83 16.64 14.99
N ILE A 80 -3.43 15.44 14.92
CA ILE A 80 -2.93 14.21 15.57
C ILE A 80 -2.43 13.16 14.57
N GLY A 81 -2.39 13.51 13.28
CA GLY A 81 -1.93 12.65 12.19
C GLY A 81 -0.42 12.52 12.10
#